data_AF-A0A847T0A2-F1
#
_entry.id   AF-A0A847T0A2-F1
#
_cell.length_a   1.000
_cell.length_b   1.000
_cell.length_c   1.000
_cell.angle_alpha   90.00
_cell.angle_beta   90.00
_cell.angle_gamma   90.00
#
_symmetry.space_group_name_H-M   'P 1'
#
loop_
_entity.id
_entity.type
_entity.pdbx_description
1 polymer ?
#
loop_
_entity_poly.entity_id
_entity_poly.type
_entity_poly.pdbx_seq_one_letter_code
_entity_poly.pdbx_strand_id
1 'polypeptide(L)' 'MDPDLADPRLLDVGVKASRVIGNVLYGVDIKEVDGEYVVIEVNDNPNVDAGGEDARNPEVYERIVCYLASEV' A
#
# COMPACT_ATOMS: atom_id res chain seq x y z
N MET A 1 -5.81 10.63 3.57
CA MET A 1 -6.80 10.25 2.55
C MET A 1 -7.45 9.00 3.07
N ASP A 2 -8.78 8.94 3.09
CA ASP A 2 -9.48 7.74 3.53
C ASP A 2 -9.36 6.68 2.41
N PRO A 3 -8.72 5.51 2.66
CA PRO A 3 -8.58 4.46 1.66
C PRO A 3 -9.93 3.94 1.15
N ASP A 4 -11.01 4.10 1.91
CA ASP A 4 -12.36 3.71 1.50
C ASP A 4 -12.93 4.61 0.38
N LEU A 5 -12.25 5.73 0.08
CA LEU A 5 -12.58 6.61 -1.04
C LEU A 5 -11.82 6.27 -2.33
N ALA A 6 -10.89 5.31 -2.30
CA ALA A 6 -10.15 4.89 -3.50
C ALA A 6 -11.02 4.04 -4.44
N ASP A 7 -10.78 4.10 -5.77
CA ASP A 7 -11.42 3.17 -6.71
C ASP A 7 -11.11 1.73 -6.29
N PRO A 8 -12.11 0.86 -6.03
CA PRO A 8 -11.87 -0.52 -5.66
C PRO A 8 -10.97 -1.29 -6.64
N ARG A 9 -10.97 -0.93 -7.93
CA ARG A 9 -10.07 -1.52 -8.93
C ARG A 9 -8.60 -1.17 -8.68
N LEU A 10 -8.32 0.06 -8.21
CA LEU A 10 -6.97 0.46 -7.84
C LEU A 10 -6.45 -0.40 -6.68
N LEU A 11 -7.28 -0.58 -5.66
CA LEU A 11 -6.95 -1.41 -4.49
C LEU A 11 -6.74 -2.88 -4.89
N ASP A 12 -7.63 -3.44 -5.71
CA ASP A 12 -7.51 -4.81 -6.20
C ASP A 12 -6.23 -5.05 -7.02
N VAL A 13 -5.87 -4.11 -7.91
CA VAL A 13 -4.63 -4.18 -8.70
C VAL A 13 -3.40 -4.15 -7.78
N GLY A 14 -3.37 -3.24 -6.80
CA GLY A 14 -2.26 -3.14 -5.85
C GLY A 14 -2.09 -4.39 -4.98
N VAL A 15 -3.19 -4.92 -4.44
CA VAL A 15 -3.16 -6.13 -3.61
C VAL A 15 -2.79 -7.38 -4.43
N LYS A 16 -3.24 -7.47 -5.69
CA LYS A 16 -2.83 -8.58 -6.58
C LYS A 16 -1.35 -8.51 -6.90
N ALA A 17 -0.81 -7.32 -7.16
CA ALA A 17 0.59 -7.13 -7.47
C ALA A 17 1.50 -7.57 -6.31
N SER A 18 1.19 -7.16 -5.07
CA SER A 18 2.00 -7.52 -3.90
C SER A 18 1.95 -9.02 -3.58
N ARG A 19 0.80 -9.67 -3.73
CA ARG A 19 0.60 -11.11 -3.46
C ARG A 19 1.39 -12.05 -4.37
N VAL A 20 1.87 -11.58 -5.53
CA VAL A 20 2.77 -12.39 -6.38
C VAL A 20 4.10 -12.65 -5.70
N ILE A 21 4.57 -11.71 -4.85
CA ILE A 21 5.87 -11.81 -4.18
C ILE A 21 5.74 -12.49 -2.82
N GLY A 22 4.76 -12.07 -2.01
CA GLY A 22 4.59 -12.62 -0.66
C GLY A 22 3.51 -11.90 0.15
N ASN A 23 3.52 -12.15 1.47
CA ASN A 23 2.56 -11.60 2.44
C ASN A 23 3.28 -10.74 3.51
N VAL A 24 4.17 -9.85 3.08
CA VAL A 24 4.81 -8.85 3.95
C VAL A 24 4.39 -7.45 3.49
N LEU A 25 5.08 -6.41 3.99
CA LEU A 25 4.85 -5.03 3.58
C LEU A 25 5.52 -4.76 2.23
N TYR A 26 4.75 -4.26 1.26
CA TYR A 26 5.23 -3.84 -0.05
C TYR A 26 4.67 -2.47 -0.41
N GLY A 27 5.48 -1.66 -1.10
CA GLY A 27 5.00 -0.48 -1.82
C GLY A 27 4.66 -0.86 -3.25
N VAL A 28 3.54 -0.36 -3.78
CA VAL A 28 3.14 -0.62 -5.17
C VAL A 28 2.84 0.70 -5.86
N ASP A 29 3.64 1.02 -6.87
CA ASP A 29 3.43 2.20 -7.69
C ASP A 29 2.53 1.86 -8.87
N ILE A 30 1.40 2.58 -8.97
CA ILE A 30 0.38 2.36 -9.99
C ILE A 30 0.15 3.65 -10.76
N LYS A 31 0.06 3.53 -12.08
CA LYS A 31 -0.33 4.62 -12.97
C LYS A 31 -1.70 4.34 -13.59
N GLU A 32 -2.57 5.34 -13.54
CA GLU A 32 -3.79 5.35 -14.35
C GLU A 32 -3.48 5.89 -15.76
N VAL A 33 -3.85 5.13 -16.78
CA VAL A 33 -3.75 5.51 -18.19
C VAL A 33 -5.06 5.11 -18.87
N ASP A 34 -5.75 6.08 -19.47
CA ASP A 34 -7.03 5.86 -20.18
C ASP A 34 -8.10 5.10 -19.36
N GLY A 35 -8.14 5.32 -18.04
CA GLY A 35 -9.09 4.68 -17.11
C GLY A 35 -8.69 3.27 -16.64
N GLU A 36 -7.51 2.80 -17.05
CA GLU A 36 -6.93 1.51 -16.66
C GLU A 36 -5.75 1.71 -15.69
N TYR A 37 -5.63 0.81 -14.71
CA TYR A 37 -4.57 0.83 -13.71
C TYR A 37 -3.43 -0.13 -14.09
N VAL A 38 -2.22 0.42 -14.20
CA VAL A 38 -1.01 -0.33 -14.59
C VAL A 38 0.03 -0.25 -13.48
N VAL A 39 0.54 -1.40 -13.07
CA VAL A 39 1.63 -1.50 -12.07
C VAL A 39 2.95 -1.10 -12.73
N ILE A 40 3.70 -0.21 -12.08
CA ILE A 40 5.03 0.23 -12.49
C ILE A 40 6.10 -0.52 -11.68
N GLU A 41 5.97 -0.52 -10.36
CA GLU A 41 6.97 -1.06 -9.44
C GLU A 41 6.27 -1.76 -8.26
N VAL A 42 6.91 -2.83 -7.77
CA VAL A 42 6.62 -3.42 -6.46
C VAL A 42 7.92 -3.42 -5.66
N ASN A 43 7.94 -2.68 -4.56
CA ASN A 43 9.12 -2.47 -3.73
C ASN A 43 8.96 -3.21 -2.39
N ASP A 44 9.92 -4.06 -2.05
CA ASP A 44 9.96 -4.90 -0.84
C ASP A 44 10.43 -4.16 0.41
N ASN A 45 11.05 -3.00 0.24
CA ASN A 45 11.42 -2.09 1.32
C ASN A 45 10.84 -0.69 1.06
N PRO A 46 9.50 -0.55 1.14
CA PRO A 46 8.87 0.73 0.88
C PRO A 46 9.20 1.74 1.98
N ASN A 47 9.16 3.01 1.60
CA ASN A 47 9.25 4.11 2.55
C ASN A 47 7.86 4.53 3.03
N VAL A 48 7.79 4.99 4.28
CA VAL A 48 6.67 5.76 4.83
C VAL A 48 7.27 7.10 5.26
N ASP A 49 6.98 8.17 4.53
CA ASP A 49 7.72 9.42 4.68
C ASP A 49 7.22 10.21 5.91
N ALA A 50 8.17 10.65 6.73
CA ALA A 50 7.89 11.46 7.91
C ALA A 50 7.40 12.87 7.53
N GLY A 51 6.29 13.30 8.13
CA GLY A 51 5.56 14.49 7.73
C GLY A 51 4.71 14.30 6.45
N GLY A 52 4.77 13.13 5.83
CA GLY A 52 4.05 12.76 4.62
C GLY A 52 2.87 11.85 4.93
N GLU A 53 3.05 10.55 4.73
CA GLU A 53 2.04 9.53 4.99
C GLU A 53 1.66 9.46 6.47
N ASP A 54 2.66 9.48 7.36
CA ASP A 54 2.46 9.36 8.82
C ASP A 54 1.65 10.53 9.41
N ALA A 55 1.81 11.73 8.88
CA ALA A 55 1.08 12.91 9.30
C ALA A 55 -0.41 12.81 8.95
N ARG A 56 -0.75 12.04 7.91
CA ARG A 56 -2.14 11.81 7.46
C ARG A 56 -2.70 10.48 7.96
N ASN A 57 -1.88 9.60 8.50
CA ASN A 57 -2.23 8.30 9.06
C ASN A 57 -1.38 8.03 10.32
N PRO A 58 -1.69 8.68 11.46
CA PRO A 58 -0.89 8.55 12.68
C PRO A 58 -0.77 7.11 13.21
N GLU A 59 -1.72 6.24 12.86
CA GLU A 59 -1.79 4.84 13.23
C GLU A 59 -0.96 3.91 12.33
N VAL A 60 -0.35 4.41 11.25
CA VAL A 60 0.31 3.58 10.24
C VAL A 60 1.41 2.69 10.82
N TYR A 61 2.23 3.25 11.71
CA TYR A 61 3.33 2.51 12.33
C TYR A 61 2.83 1.44 13.29
N GLU A 62 1.81 1.74 14.10
CA GLU A 62 1.17 0.75 14.98
C GLU A 62 0.62 -0.42 14.17
N ARG A 63 -0.12 -0.14 13.09
CA ARG A 63 -0.69 -1.16 12.21
C ARG A 63 0.38 -2.05 11.57
N ILE A 64 1.47 -1.44 11.08
CA ILE A 64 2.60 -2.19 10.51
C ILE A 64 3.23 -3.09 11.58
N VAL A 65 3.51 -2.55 12.77
CA VAL A 65 4.14 -3.31 13.86
C VAL A 65 3.24 -4.46 14.32
N CYS A 66 1.95 -4.23 14.57
CA CYS A 66 1.01 -5.29 14.96
C CYS A 66 0.95 -6.40 13.91
N TYR A 67 0.92 -6.05 12.62
CA TYR A 67 0.94 -7.02 11.52
C TYR A 67 2.20 -7.89 11.54
N LEU A 68 3.37 -7.26 11.63
CA LEU A 68 4.65 -7.98 11.62
C LEU A 68 4.87 -8.80 12.91
N ALA A 69 4.36 -8.32 14.04
CA ALA A 69 4.43 -9.03 15.32
C ALA A 69 3.41 -10.19 15.43
N SER A 70 2.56 -10.39 14.42
CA SER A 70 1.46 -11.38 14.45
C SER A 70 0.48 -11.13 15.59
N GLU A 71 0.27 -9.86 15.96
CA GLU A 71 -0.68 -9.42 16.98
C GLU A 71 -2.06 -9.07 16.36
N VAL A 72 -2.37 -9.66 15.19
CA VAL A 72 -3.61 -9.47 14.40
C VAL A 72 -4.27 -10.80 14.10
#